data_AF-A0A9E4S916-F1
#
_entry.id   AF-A0A9E4S916-F1
#
_cell.length_a   1.000
_cell.length_b   1.000
_cell.length_c   1.000
_cell.angle_alpha   90.00
_cell.angle_beta   90.00
_cell.angle_gamma   90.00
#
_symmetry.space_group_name_H-M   'P 1'
#
loop_
_entity.id
_entity.type
_entity.pdbx_description
1 polymer ?
#
loop_
_entity_poly.entity_id
_entity_poly.type
_entity_poly.pdbx_seq_one_letter_code
_entity_poly.pdbx_strand_id
1 'polypeptide(L)'
;MILFVTTADTDLLTADRALAGLPADFPEVTAFNPANLSGDGEQQAILDAAAKADVVVLRLLGGKRAMPEVFDPLVRLCHEKGTPLIACPGHQEWDQELVTACNVPPSELDAVFSYLIRGGVTNFQNLFLFLSDSYLGSEYGHEAPAEVPWEGVYHPDEPDGMDAQDFVRRRFQPGRPSVAVLFYRAHWMSGNLQTIDALVRRLEELGANVLPVYSFSLKHNPEGDGQLNRTFSEILCDSNGDARVHLIVNTMGMSMTDLHQDGATFATGPQVDYLDKLNVPIIQGIFSTGKETDWEESSLGLGPIDTAMSVALPEFDGRIITVPISFKEEVSSESNGRHGKMDARLQRNLPRPDRIDFLARLSVKWAALRLKPNSEKRIAIILSNYPTKDARVGNAVGLDTPASVINILNALKNDGYHVTDIPVDGDELVHRIIERCSNDTDTLTEEQLRLAVGHVSAKQYQEWFGAMPQKVQDELTEAWGEPPGQVYRTGDSLAIAGIDLGNVFVGLQPPRGFGENPIAIYHSP
;
A
#
# COMPACT_ATOMS: atom_id res chain seq x y z
N MET A 1 28.01 -27.41 0.52
CA MET A 1 27.22 -26.29 1.05
C MET A 1 27.38 -25.08 0.15
N ILE A 2 26.27 -24.47 -0.24
CA ILE A 2 26.25 -23.20 -0.99
C ILE A 2 26.00 -22.06 0.02
N LEU A 3 26.80 -21.00 -0.03
CA LEU A 3 26.54 -19.77 0.72
C LEU A 3 25.94 -18.71 -0.21
N PHE A 4 24.74 -18.23 0.10
CA PHE A 4 24.05 -17.20 -0.67
C PHE A 4 23.80 -15.95 0.19
N VAL A 5 24.46 -14.83 -0.13
CA VAL A 5 24.31 -13.57 0.60
C VAL A 5 23.69 -12.54 -0.31
N THR A 6 22.57 -11.95 0.11
CA THR A 6 21.84 -10.96 -0.69
C THR A 6 21.27 -9.85 0.16
N THR A 7 21.29 -8.62 -0.33
CA THR A 7 20.65 -7.48 0.34
C THR A 7 19.12 -7.44 0.13
N ALA A 8 18.57 -8.33 -0.69
CA ALA A 8 17.15 -8.34 -1.04
C ALA A 8 16.42 -9.51 -0.38
N ASP A 9 15.49 -9.23 0.54
CA ASP A 9 14.69 -10.30 1.19
C ASP A 9 13.85 -11.09 0.18
N THR A 10 13.44 -10.48 -0.93
CA THR A 10 12.72 -11.15 -2.01
C THR A 10 13.54 -12.27 -2.65
N ASP A 11 14.86 -12.15 -2.70
CA ASP A 11 15.72 -13.22 -3.20
C ASP A 11 15.76 -14.38 -2.23
N LEU A 12 15.87 -14.11 -0.93
CA LEU A 12 15.84 -15.16 0.09
C LEU A 12 14.52 -15.92 0.06
N LEU A 13 13.39 -15.21 -0.05
CA LEU A 13 12.08 -15.84 -0.21
C LEU A 13 11.95 -16.64 -1.52
N THR A 14 12.51 -16.13 -2.62
CA THR A 14 12.52 -16.86 -3.91
C THR A 14 13.40 -18.11 -3.82
N ALA A 15 14.56 -18.01 -3.17
CA ALA A 15 15.49 -19.10 -2.93
C ALA A 15 14.86 -20.20 -2.08
N ASP A 16 14.20 -19.85 -0.97
CA ASP A 16 13.46 -20.78 -0.11
C ASP A 16 12.45 -21.61 -0.92
N ARG A 17 11.62 -20.93 -1.72
CA ARG A 17 10.63 -21.56 -2.59
C ARG A 17 11.26 -22.42 -3.68
N ALA A 18 12.35 -21.96 -4.28
CA ALA A 18 13.08 -22.70 -5.30
C ALA A 18 13.63 -24.02 -4.73
N LEU A 19 14.30 -23.96 -3.58
CA LEU A 19 14.92 -25.10 -2.92
C LEU A 19 13.91 -26.16 -2.48
N ALA A 20 12.70 -25.74 -2.08
CA ALA A 20 11.59 -26.65 -1.77
C ALA A 20 11.21 -27.55 -2.97
N GLY A 21 11.39 -27.07 -4.21
CA GLY A 21 11.11 -27.82 -5.43
C GLY A 21 12.26 -28.70 -5.96
N LEU A 22 13.46 -28.61 -5.36
CA LEU A 22 14.62 -29.40 -5.79
C LEU A 22 14.58 -30.86 -5.26
N PRO A 23 15.46 -31.76 -5.74
CA PRO A 23 15.60 -33.12 -5.21
C PRO A 23 15.89 -33.17 -3.70
N ALA A 24 15.44 -34.21 -3.00
CA ALA A 24 15.54 -34.31 -1.54
C ALA A 24 16.99 -34.40 -1.01
N ASP A 25 17.89 -34.91 -1.84
CA ASP A 25 19.33 -35.04 -1.61
C ASP A 25 20.11 -33.78 -2.00
N PHE A 26 19.45 -32.73 -2.48
CA PHE A 26 20.10 -31.49 -2.89
C PHE A 26 20.90 -30.87 -1.73
N PRO A 27 22.13 -30.37 -1.97
CA PRO A 27 22.98 -29.81 -0.92
C PRO A 27 22.34 -28.68 -0.13
N GLU A 28 22.74 -28.55 1.13
CA GLU A 28 22.30 -27.46 2.01
C GLU A 28 22.76 -26.09 1.51
N VAL A 29 21.86 -25.11 1.60
CA VAL A 29 22.12 -23.70 1.32
C VAL A 29 22.03 -22.92 2.62
N THR A 30 23.08 -22.18 2.95
CA THR A 30 23.03 -21.18 4.01
C THR A 30 22.88 -19.81 3.38
N ALA A 31 21.94 -19.00 3.87
CA ALA A 31 21.69 -17.70 3.29
C ALA A 31 21.52 -16.58 4.31
N PHE A 32 22.02 -15.40 3.96
CA PHE A 32 22.01 -14.22 4.83
C PHE A 32 21.57 -12.98 4.07
N ASN A 33 20.85 -12.10 4.78
CA ASN A 33 20.75 -10.69 4.42
C ASN A 33 21.61 -9.87 5.39
N PRO A 34 22.72 -9.24 4.93
CA PRO A 34 23.58 -8.43 5.78
C PRO A 34 22.84 -7.31 6.52
N ALA A 35 21.78 -6.76 5.92
CA ALA A 35 20.99 -5.69 6.51
C ALA A 35 20.14 -6.16 7.71
N ASN A 36 19.86 -7.46 7.80
CA ASN A 36 19.11 -8.05 8.92
C ASN A 36 20.04 -8.49 10.07
N LEU A 37 21.37 -8.33 9.90
CA LEU A 37 22.42 -8.68 10.86
C LEU A 37 23.07 -7.40 11.40
N SER A 38 22.29 -6.62 12.15
CA SER A 38 22.67 -5.30 12.64
C SER A 38 23.26 -5.31 14.05
N GLY A 39 23.27 -6.46 14.75
CA GLY A 39 23.90 -6.59 16.06
C GLY A 39 25.44 -6.69 15.98
N ASP A 40 26.12 -6.22 17.02
CA ASP A 40 27.59 -6.29 17.13
C ASP A 40 28.07 -7.74 16.93
N GLY A 41 28.88 -7.97 15.89
CA GLY A 41 29.44 -9.28 15.57
C GLY A 41 28.47 -10.26 14.88
N GLU A 42 27.23 -9.89 14.59
CA GLU A 42 26.28 -10.79 13.89
C GLU A 42 26.74 -11.12 12.47
N GLN A 43 27.37 -10.16 11.77
CA GLN A 43 27.91 -10.42 10.43
C GLN A 43 29.10 -11.39 10.43
N GLN A 44 29.71 -11.70 11.59
CA GLN A 44 30.73 -12.75 11.71
C GLN A 44 30.18 -14.13 11.30
N ALA A 45 28.88 -14.37 11.49
CA ALA A 45 28.23 -15.60 11.04
C ALA A 45 28.37 -15.81 9.53
N ILE A 46 28.43 -14.73 8.73
CA ILE A 46 28.66 -14.82 7.28
C ILE A 46 30.07 -15.35 6.99
N LEU A 47 31.10 -14.90 7.72
CA LEU A 47 32.48 -15.40 7.55
C LEU A 47 32.60 -16.84 7.98
N ASP A 48 31.95 -17.20 9.09
CA ASP A 48 31.98 -18.56 9.62
C ASP A 48 31.30 -19.54 8.65
N ALA A 49 30.22 -19.10 7.99
CA ALA A 49 29.59 -19.84 6.91
C ALA A 49 30.48 -19.91 5.65
N ALA A 50 31.10 -18.78 5.26
CA ALA A 50 32.01 -18.74 4.11
C ALA A 50 33.20 -19.68 4.30
N ALA A 51 33.69 -19.83 5.53
CA ALA A 51 34.77 -20.75 5.86
C ALA A 51 34.42 -22.22 5.62
N LYS A 52 33.13 -22.58 5.56
CA LYS A 52 32.62 -23.94 5.34
C LYS A 52 32.01 -24.14 3.95
N ALA A 53 31.94 -23.08 3.14
CA ALA A 53 31.25 -23.09 1.86
C ALA A 53 32.11 -23.72 0.77
N ASP A 54 31.45 -24.48 -0.11
CA ASP A 54 32.04 -25.00 -1.35
C ASP A 54 31.91 -24.00 -2.50
N VAL A 55 30.94 -23.08 -2.42
CA VAL A 55 30.78 -21.93 -3.31
C VAL A 55 30.08 -20.79 -2.57
N VAL A 56 30.50 -19.55 -2.86
CA VAL A 56 29.93 -18.33 -2.28
C VAL A 56 29.37 -17.44 -3.38
N VAL A 57 28.10 -17.07 -3.24
CA VAL A 57 27.40 -16.13 -4.13
C VAL A 57 26.97 -14.91 -3.34
N LEU A 58 27.39 -13.72 -3.79
CA LEU A 58 27.03 -12.43 -3.22
C LEU A 58 26.16 -11.66 -4.23
N ARG A 59 25.00 -11.14 -3.81
CA ARG A 59 24.17 -10.21 -4.58
C ARG A 59 23.90 -8.95 -3.78
N LEU A 60 24.68 -7.90 -4.04
CA LEU A 60 24.73 -6.73 -3.15
C LEU A 60 24.27 -5.46 -3.85
N LEU A 61 23.23 -4.83 -3.30
CA LEU A 61 22.87 -3.45 -3.63
C LEU A 61 23.79 -2.49 -2.87
N GLY A 62 24.43 -1.55 -3.57
CA GLY A 62 25.43 -0.65 -2.99
C GLY A 62 26.85 -1.22 -2.91
N GLY A 63 27.10 -2.36 -3.58
CA GLY A 63 28.43 -2.96 -3.68
C GLY A 63 28.97 -3.45 -2.33
N LYS A 64 30.30 -3.37 -2.15
CA LYS A 64 30.96 -3.83 -0.90
C LYS A 64 30.49 -3.11 0.36
N ARG A 65 29.90 -1.91 0.22
CA ARG A 65 29.40 -1.11 1.36
C ARG A 65 28.21 -1.76 2.07
N ALA A 66 27.54 -2.71 1.43
CA ALA A 66 26.52 -3.53 2.06
C ALA A 66 27.08 -4.46 3.16
N MET A 67 28.38 -4.75 3.12
CA MET A 67 29.08 -5.63 4.06
C MET A 67 30.42 -5.01 4.47
N PRO A 68 30.41 -3.82 5.10
CA PRO A 68 31.60 -2.99 5.24
C PRO A 68 32.72 -3.66 6.06
N GLU A 69 32.36 -4.48 7.05
CA GLU A 69 33.33 -5.14 7.93
C GLU A 69 33.77 -6.52 7.41
N VAL A 70 32.97 -7.11 6.51
CA VAL A 70 33.00 -8.55 6.27
C VAL A 70 33.35 -8.89 4.82
N PHE A 71 33.12 -7.98 3.89
CA PHE A 71 33.40 -8.18 2.47
C PHE A 71 34.88 -8.52 2.21
N ASP A 72 35.81 -7.62 2.58
CA ASP A 72 37.24 -7.82 2.29
C ASP A 72 37.82 -9.07 2.98
N PRO A 73 37.51 -9.37 4.27
CA PRO A 73 37.91 -10.63 4.89
C PRO A 73 37.35 -11.87 4.18
N LEU A 74 36.09 -11.83 3.73
CA LEU A 74 35.45 -12.94 3.01
C LEU A 74 36.13 -13.18 1.66
N VAL A 75 36.42 -12.12 0.90
CA VAL A 75 37.15 -12.22 -0.37
C VAL A 75 38.51 -12.88 -0.15
N ARG A 76 39.30 -12.39 0.82
CA ARG A 76 40.61 -12.98 1.14
C ARG A 76 40.50 -14.45 1.50
N LEU A 77 39.54 -14.81 2.34
CA LEU A 77 39.29 -16.20 2.75
C LEU A 77 38.98 -17.11 1.55
N CYS A 78 38.13 -16.66 0.63
CA CYS A 78 37.77 -17.44 -0.56
C CYS A 78 38.98 -17.62 -1.49
N HIS A 79 39.78 -16.57 -1.69
CA HIS A 79 40.99 -16.64 -2.52
C HIS A 79 42.08 -17.53 -1.90
N GLU A 80 42.31 -17.46 -0.58
CA GLU A 80 43.29 -18.30 0.11
C GLU A 80 42.92 -19.79 0.09
N LYS A 81 41.63 -20.12 0.20
CA LYS A 81 41.13 -21.50 0.15
C LYS A 81 40.91 -22.02 -1.28
N GLY A 82 40.83 -21.14 -2.26
CA GLY A 82 40.38 -21.49 -3.61
C GLY A 82 38.88 -21.78 -3.71
N THR A 83 38.07 -21.29 -2.76
CA THR A 83 36.61 -21.39 -2.82
C THR A 83 36.08 -20.46 -3.92
N PRO A 84 35.27 -20.97 -4.88
CA PRO A 84 34.58 -20.14 -5.88
C PRO A 84 33.75 -19.02 -5.25
N LEU A 85 34.03 -17.79 -5.66
CA LEU A 85 33.36 -16.57 -5.22
C LEU A 85 32.78 -15.85 -6.44
N ILE A 86 31.47 -15.63 -6.40
CA ILE A 86 30.69 -14.98 -7.45
C ILE A 86 29.96 -13.78 -6.83
N ALA A 87 30.39 -12.57 -7.15
CA ALA A 87 29.82 -11.35 -6.60
C ALA A 87 29.14 -10.53 -7.71
N CYS A 88 27.82 -10.36 -7.56
CA CYS A 88 26.94 -9.70 -8.50
C CYS A 88 26.33 -8.43 -7.89
N PRO A 89 26.14 -7.35 -8.67
CA PRO A 89 25.39 -6.19 -8.22
C PRO A 89 23.90 -6.50 -8.05
N GLY A 90 23.23 -5.75 -7.17
CA GLY A 90 21.77 -5.80 -6.98
C GLY A 90 20.95 -5.13 -8.09
N HIS A 91 21.59 -4.46 -9.04
CA HIS A 91 20.98 -3.78 -10.19
C HIS A 91 21.57 -4.27 -11.52
N GLN A 92 21.06 -3.77 -12.65
CA GLN A 92 21.48 -4.23 -13.99
C GLN A 92 22.90 -3.79 -14.38
N GLU A 93 23.41 -2.69 -13.82
CA GLU A 93 24.75 -2.20 -14.13
C GLU A 93 25.83 -3.00 -13.40
N TRP A 94 26.94 -3.31 -14.07
CA TRP A 94 28.08 -4.01 -13.47
C TRP A 94 28.83 -3.14 -12.47
N ASP A 95 29.17 -3.71 -11.32
CA ASP A 95 30.03 -3.08 -10.30
C ASP A 95 31.46 -3.63 -10.43
N GLN A 96 32.42 -2.74 -10.71
CA GLN A 96 33.81 -3.12 -10.92
C GLN A 96 34.47 -3.74 -9.67
N GLU A 97 34.11 -3.28 -8.47
CA GLU A 97 34.68 -3.82 -7.23
C GLU A 97 34.17 -5.25 -6.98
N LEU A 98 32.89 -5.51 -7.23
CA LEU A 98 32.32 -6.86 -7.11
C LEU A 98 32.89 -7.81 -8.17
N VAL A 99 32.98 -7.38 -9.42
CA VAL A 99 33.54 -8.20 -10.50
C VAL A 99 35.01 -8.54 -10.23
N THR A 100 35.80 -7.58 -9.72
CA THR A 100 37.22 -7.80 -9.40
C THR A 100 37.42 -8.78 -8.22
N ALA A 101 36.44 -8.89 -7.32
CA ALA A 101 36.49 -9.83 -6.20
C ALA A 101 36.29 -11.29 -6.64
N CYS A 102 35.63 -11.52 -7.77
CA CYS A 102 35.33 -12.87 -8.27
C CYS A 102 36.60 -13.65 -8.65
N ASN A 103 36.59 -14.97 -8.43
CA ASN A 103 37.69 -15.87 -8.81
C ASN A 103 37.24 -17.01 -9.74
N VAL A 104 36.10 -16.84 -10.40
CA VAL A 104 35.50 -17.78 -11.37
C VAL A 104 35.64 -17.27 -12.81
N PRO A 105 35.51 -18.15 -13.83
CA PRO A 105 35.45 -17.73 -15.23
C PRO A 105 34.35 -16.69 -15.50
N PRO A 106 34.58 -15.69 -16.37
CA PRO A 106 33.58 -14.67 -16.70
C PRO A 106 32.24 -15.22 -17.21
N SER A 107 32.25 -16.37 -17.89
CA SER A 107 31.03 -17.04 -18.37
C SER A 107 30.15 -17.55 -17.23
N GLU A 108 30.75 -17.99 -16.12
CA GLU A 108 30.01 -18.47 -14.95
C GLU A 108 29.44 -17.29 -14.15
N LEU A 109 30.20 -16.20 -14.04
CA LEU A 109 29.71 -14.94 -13.47
C LEU A 109 28.51 -14.39 -14.25
N ASP A 110 28.60 -14.35 -15.58
CA ASP A 110 27.50 -13.88 -16.44
C ASP A 110 26.25 -14.77 -16.35
N ALA A 111 26.43 -16.10 -16.27
CA ALA A 111 25.34 -17.04 -16.08
C ALA A 111 24.62 -16.84 -14.73
N VAL A 112 25.38 -16.75 -13.63
CA VAL A 112 24.82 -16.50 -12.29
C VAL A 112 24.11 -15.15 -12.24
N PHE A 113 24.73 -14.09 -12.78
CA PHE A 113 24.11 -12.78 -12.86
C PHE A 113 22.80 -12.82 -13.66
N SER A 114 22.78 -13.56 -14.77
CA SER A 114 21.59 -13.73 -15.61
C SER A 114 20.44 -14.43 -14.88
N TYR A 115 20.69 -15.48 -14.09
CA TYR A 115 19.63 -16.08 -13.25
C TYR A 115 19.11 -15.09 -12.21
N LEU A 116 20.02 -14.39 -11.53
CA LEU A 116 19.68 -13.47 -10.45
C LEU A 116 18.90 -12.24 -10.93
N ILE A 117 19.23 -11.70 -12.11
CA ILE A 117 18.56 -10.51 -12.66
C ILE A 117 17.18 -10.84 -13.24
N ARG A 118 17.04 -11.99 -13.89
CA ARG A 118 15.73 -12.47 -14.41
C ARG A 118 14.83 -12.88 -13.25
N GLY A 119 15.43 -13.51 -12.24
CA GLY A 119 14.83 -13.92 -10.98
C GLY A 119 13.68 -14.93 -11.13
N GLY A 120 12.95 -15.17 -10.05
CA GLY A 120 11.82 -16.09 -10.03
C GLY A 120 12.24 -17.52 -9.72
N VAL A 121 11.25 -18.33 -9.30
CA VAL A 121 11.49 -19.66 -8.72
C VAL A 121 12.28 -20.57 -9.67
N THR A 122 11.87 -20.66 -10.94
CA THR A 122 12.55 -21.52 -11.95
C THR A 122 14.00 -21.10 -12.20
N ASN A 123 14.29 -19.81 -12.25
CA ASN A 123 15.66 -19.33 -12.43
C ASN A 123 16.51 -19.58 -11.19
N PHE A 124 15.97 -19.43 -9.98
CA PHE A 124 16.68 -19.76 -8.75
C PHE A 124 16.92 -21.27 -8.62
N GLN A 125 15.97 -22.11 -9.06
CA GLN A 125 16.18 -23.56 -9.13
C GLN A 125 17.37 -23.88 -10.03
N ASN A 126 17.35 -23.40 -11.27
CA ASN A 126 18.43 -23.64 -12.23
C ASN A 126 19.76 -23.01 -11.79
N LEU A 127 19.75 -21.87 -11.09
CA LEU A 127 20.93 -21.30 -10.45
C LEU A 127 21.54 -22.26 -9.45
N PHE A 128 20.76 -22.79 -8.51
CA PHE A 128 21.27 -23.70 -7.48
C PHE A 128 21.74 -25.03 -8.07
N LEU A 129 21.03 -25.55 -9.08
CA LEU A 129 21.46 -26.74 -9.84
C LEU A 129 22.79 -26.47 -10.57
N PHE A 130 22.92 -25.32 -11.25
CA PHE A 130 24.15 -24.90 -11.91
C PHE A 130 25.34 -24.81 -10.94
N LEU A 131 25.15 -24.19 -9.77
CA LEU A 131 26.19 -24.06 -8.75
C LEU A 131 26.59 -25.43 -8.18
N SER A 132 25.61 -26.29 -7.94
CA SER A 132 25.83 -27.64 -7.43
C SER A 132 26.59 -28.51 -8.44
N ASP A 133 26.18 -28.51 -9.71
CA ASP A 133 26.84 -29.29 -10.76
C ASP A 133 28.26 -28.78 -11.04
N SER A 134 28.47 -27.46 -10.97
CA SER A 134 29.77 -26.85 -11.28
C SER A 134 30.80 -27.02 -10.16
N TYR A 135 30.39 -26.94 -8.89
CA TYR A 135 31.32 -26.83 -7.76
C TYR A 135 31.18 -27.92 -6.69
N LEU A 136 30.05 -28.63 -6.63
CA LEU A 136 29.81 -29.69 -5.63
C LEU A 136 29.85 -31.10 -6.25
N GLY A 137 30.05 -31.20 -7.58
CA GLY A 137 30.21 -32.47 -8.29
C GLY A 137 28.93 -33.28 -8.44
N SER A 138 27.76 -32.61 -8.41
CA SER A 138 26.49 -33.24 -8.76
C SER A 138 26.29 -33.33 -10.27
N GLU A 139 25.26 -34.08 -10.68
CA GLU A 139 24.86 -34.25 -12.08
C GLU A 139 23.33 -34.09 -12.22
N TYR A 140 22.76 -33.07 -11.58
CA TYR A 140 21.31 -32.84 -11.63
C TYR A 140 20.86 -32.32 -13.00
N GLY A 141 21.72 -31.57 -13.67
CA GLY A 141 21.38 -30.84 -14.90
C GLY A 141 20.68 -29.52 -14.58
N HIS A 142 20.92 -28.52 -15.42
CA HIS A 142 20.32 -27.19 -15.31
C HIS A 142 19.96 -26.64 -16.69
N GLU A 143 18.90 -25.84 -16.75
CA GLU A 143 18.45 -25.13 -17.96
C GLU A 143 18.92 -23.68 -17.94
N ALA A 144 19.16 -23.09 -19.12
CA ALA A 144 19.57 -21.69 -19.22
C ALA A 144 18.55 -20.72 -18.60
N PRO A 145 18.99 -19.52 -18.15
CA PRO A 145 18.10 -18.52 -17.56
C PRO A 145 16.91 -18.17 -18.47
N ALA A 146 15.69 -18.32 -17.96
CA ALA A 146 14.45 -18.09 -18.68
C ALA A 146 13.89 -16.67 -18.45
N GLU A 147 13.22 -16.13 -19.45
CA GLU A 147 12.46 -14.89 -19.32
C GLU A 147 11.26 -15.08 -18.40
N VAL A 148 11.00 -14.07 -17.59
CA VAL A 148 9.89 -14.04 -16.66
C VAL A 148 9.10 -12.76 -16.96
N PRO A 149 7.77 -12.83 -17.17
CA PRO A 149 6.97 -11.68 -17.59
C PRO A 149 7.17 -10.46 -16.68
N TRP A 150 7.29 -9.27 -17.28
CA TRP A 150 7.45 -8.01 -16.55
C TRP A 150 6.19 -7.57 -15.82
N GLU A 151 5.04 -7.97 -16.34
CA GLU A 151 3.72 -7.65 -15.82
C GLU A 151 2.72 -8.72 -16.24
N GLY A 152 1.64 -8.85 -15.47
CA GLY A 152 0.63 -9.86 -15.72
C GLY A 152 -0.46 -9.89 -14.66
N VAL A 153 -1.48 -10.69 -14.93
CA VAL A 153 -2.61 -10.91 -14.01
C VAL A 153 -2.27 -12.03 -13.05
N TYR A 154 -2.62 -11.83 -11.79
CA TYR A 154 -2.46 -12.82 -10.71
C TYR A 154 -3.79 -13.04 -10.02
N HIS A 155 -4.05 -14.27 -9.55
CA HIS A 155 -5.10 -14.54 -8.59
C HIS A 155 -4.79 -15.87 -7.86
N PRO A 156 -4.99 -15.96 -6.53
CA PRO A 156 -4.61 -17.16 -5.76
C PRO A 156 -5.25 -18.48 -6.23
N ASP A 157 -6.46 -18.41 -6.80
CA ASP A 157 -7.18 -19.58 -7.38
C ASP A 157 -7.16 -19.66 -8.93
N GLU A 158 -6.33 -18.89 -9.63
CA GLU A 158 -6.15 -19.07 -11.09
C GLU A 158 -4.72 -19.52 -11.40
N PRO A 159 -4.51 -20.23 -12.52
CA PRO A 159 -3.16 -20.52 -12.99
C PRO A 159 -2.42 -19.22 -13.35
N ASP A 160 -1.12 -19.21 -13.07
CA ASP A 160 -0.23 -18.12 -13.49
C ASP A 160 -0.23 -17.94 -15.02
N GLY A 161 -0.02 -16.71 -15.47
CA GLY A 161 0.11 -16.38 -16.90
C GLY A 161 -1.20 -16.28 -17.68
N MET A 162 -2.35 -16.22 -17.00
CA MET A 162 -3.64 -15.99 -17.64
C MET A 162 -3.70 -14.60 -18.31
N ASP A 163 -4.24 -14.55 -19.54
CA ASP A 163 -4.50 -13.28 -20.22
C ASP A 163 -5.59 -12.45 -19.51
N ALA A 164 -5.44 -11.13 -19.52
CA ALA A 164 -6.36 -10.22 -18.82
C ALA A 164 -7.79 -10.31 -19.35
N GLN A 165 -7.98 -10.49 -20.66
CA GLN A 165 -9.31 -10.61 -21.24
C GLN A 165 -9.98 -11.92 -20.80
N ASP A 166 -9.24 -13.02 -20.77
CA ASP A 166 -9.76 -14.33 -20.33
C ASP A 166 -10.07 -14.33 -18.83
N PHE A 167 -9.21 -13.71 -18.03
CA PHE A 167 -9.42 -13.52 -16.60
C PHE A 167 -10.73 -12.75 -16.33
N VAL A 168 -10.93 -11.61 -17.00
CA VAL A 168 -12.15 -10.81 -16.88
C VAL A 168 -13.38 -11.62 -17.29
N ARG A 169 -13.34 -12.33 -18.41
CA ARG A 169 -14.47 -13.18 -18.85
C ARG A 169 -14.84 -14.25 -17.83
N ARG A 170 -13.85 -14.80 -17.12
CA ARG A 170 -14.03 -15.89 -16.16
C ARG A 170 -14.49 -15.39 -14.79
N ARG A 171 -13.99 -14.25 -14.32
CA ARG A 171 -14.17 -13.78 -12.94
C ARG A 171 -15.14 -12.62 -12.76
N PHE A 172 -15.28 -11.75 -13.75
CA PHE A 172 -16.06 -10.53 -13.58
C PHE A 172 -17.55 -10.78 -13.75
N GLN A 173 -18.36 -10.21 -12.86
CA GLN A 173 -19.80 -10.19 -12.97
C GLN A 173 -20.30 -8.79 -13.34
N PRO A 174 -21.24 -8.67 -14.29
CA PRO A 174 -21.82 -7.38 -14.66
C PRO A 174 -22.46 -6.65 -13.48
N GLY A 175 -22.33 -5.31 -13.46
CA GLY A 175 -22.96 -4.45 -12.45
C GLY A 175 -22.26 -4.41 -11.09
N ARG A 176 -21.20 -5.21 -10.86
CA ARG A 176 -20.38 -5.12 -9.66
C ARG A 176 -19.30 -4.03 -9.79
N PRO A 177 -18.92 -3.36 -8.70
CA PRO A 177 -17.73 -2.51 -8.66
C PRO A 177 -16.50 -3.33 -9.07
N SER A 178 -15.59 -2.73 -9.83
CA SER A 178 -14.40 -3.41 -10.37
C SER A 178 -13.18 -2.69 -9.85
N VAL A 179 -12.26 -3.42 -9.21
CA VAL A 179 -11.11 -2.85 -8.51
C VAL A 179 -9.84 -3.54 -9.01
N ALA A 180 -8.88 -2.77 -9.52
CA ALA A 180 -7.54 -3.29 -9.76
C ALA A 180 -6.73 -3.28 -8.47
N VAL A 181 -5.88 -4.28 -8.26
CA VAL A 181 -4.88 -4.30 -7.18
C VAL A 181 -3.51 -4.35 -7.84
N LEU A 182 -2.78 -3.24 -7.85
CA LEU A 182 -1.43 -3.15 -8.44
C LEU A 182 -0.39 -3.41 -7.36
N PHE A 183 0.56 -4.30 -7.64
CA PHE A 183 1.64 -4.64 -6.72
C PHE A 183 2.93 -4.98 -7.46
N TYR A 184 4.07 -4.95 -6.75
CA TYR A 184 5.36 -5.22 -7.37
C TYR A 184 5.47 -6.66 -7.86
N ARG A 185 5.99 -6.84 -9.08
CA ARG A 185 6.44 -8.13 -9.65
C ARG A 185 7.33 -8.91 -8.69
N ALA A 186 8.18 -8.22 -7.92
CA ALA A 186 9.05 -8.85 -6.93
C ALA A 186 8.27 -9.64 -5.86
N HIS A 187 7.07 -9.19 -5.46
CA HIS A 187 6.21 -9.94 -4.53
C HIS A 187 5.64 -11.21 -5.17
N TRP A 188 5.21 -11.14 -6.44
CA TRP A 188 4.78 -12.32 -7.19
C TRP A 188 5.90 -13.35 -7.33
N MET A 189 7.09 -12.93 -7.77
CA MET A 189 8.24 -13.83 -7.97
C MET A 189 8.70 -14.51 -6.68
N SER A 190 8.71 -13.75 -5.58
CA SER A 190 9.12 -14.25 -4.26
C SER A 190 8.02 -15.00 -3.52
N GLY A 191 6.78 -14.95 -4.01
CA GLY A 191 5.64 -15.50 -3.30
C GLY A 191 5.26 -14.76 -2.03
N ASN A 192 5.75 -13.53 -1.84
CA ASN A 192 5.39 -12.64 -0.74
C ASN A 192 4.00 -12.03 -1.00
N LEU A 193 2.99 -12.90 -1.12
CA LEU A 193 1.67 -12.59 -1.65
C LEU A 193 0.56 -12.55 -0.60
N GLN A 194 0.84 -12.92 0.65
CA GLN A 194 -0.19 -13.06 1.69
C GLN A 194 -1.04 -11.78 1.89
N THR A 195 -0.41 -10.60 1.86
CA THR A 195 -1.14 -9.33 1.93
C THR A 195 -1.99 -9.09 0.70
N ILE A 196 -1.48 -9.39 -0.49
CA ILE A 196 -2.22 -9.25 -1.74
C ILE A 196 -3.42 -10.20 -1.73
N ASP A 197 -3.21 -11.46 -1.36
CA ASP A 197 -4.26 -12.46 -1.23
C ASP A 197 -5.34 -11.99 -0.25
N ALA A 198 -4.94 -11.51 0.95
CA ALA A 198 -5.88 -11.00 1.94
C ALA A 198 -6.74 -9.83 1.40
N LEU A 199 -6.13 -8.89 0.68
CA LEU A 199 -6.84 -7.77 0.06
C LEU A 199 -7.79 -8.24 -1.05
N VAL A 200 -7.32 -9.13 -1.94
CA VAL A 200 -8.13 -9.68 -3.04
C VAL A 200 -9.34 -10.41 -2.49
N ARG A 201 -9.14 -11.33 -1.54
CA ARG A 201 -10.23 -12.06 -0.87
C ARG A 201 -11.23 -11.11 -0.24
N ARG A 202 -10.75 -10.10 0.48
CA ARG A 202 -11.63 -9.16 1.17
C ARG A 202 -12.47 -8.32 0.21
N LEU A 203 -11.90 -7.89 -0.92
CA LEU A 203 -12.63 -7.20 -1.97
C LEU A 203 -13.69 -8.11 -2.63
N GLU A 204 -13.37 -9.37 -2.90
CA GLU A 204 -14.31 -10.35 -3.44
C GLU A 204 -15.47 -10.64 -2.47
N GLU A 205 -15.19 -10.78 -1.18
CA GLU A 205 -16.21 -10.95 -0.12
C GLU A 205 -17.17 -9.77 -0.03
N LEU A 206 -16.68 -8.56 -0.31
CA LEU A 206 -17.50 -7.33 -0.39
C LEU A 206 -18.26 -7.21 -1.72
N GLY A 207 -18.16 -8.21 -2.60
CA GLY A 207 -18.90 -8.27 -3.85
C GLY A 207 -18.29 -7.44 -4.98
N ALA A 208 -16.99 -7.13 -4.93
CA ALA A 208 -16.29 -6.51 -6.06
C ALA A 208 -15.76 -7.55 -7.06
N ASN A 209 -15.65 -7.14 -8.32
CA ASN A 209 -14.75 -7.77 -9.29
C ASN A 209 -13.33 -7.29 -8.99
N VAL A 210 -12.37 -8.20 -8.88
CA VAL A 210 -10.98 -7.85 -8.53
C VAL A 210 -10.04 -8.25 -9.65
N LEU A 211 -9.20 -7.33 -10.11
CA LEU A 211 -8.13 -7.56 -11.10
C LEU A 211 -6.77 -7.33 -10.45
N PRO A 212 -6.13 -8.36 -9.86
CA PRO A 212 -4.80 -8.23 -9.30
C PRO A 212 -3.77 -8.26 -10.43
N VAL A 213 -2.89 -7.26 -10.47
CA VAL A 213 -1.88 -7.09 -11.51
C VAL A 213 -0.53 -6.87 -10.85
N TYR A 214 0.42 -7.74 -11.18
CA TYR A 214 1.81 -7.47 -10.84
C TYR A 214 2.47 -6.66 -11.95
N SER A 215 3.32 -5.72 -11.59
CA SER A 215 4.12 -4.94 -12.54
C SER A 215 5.52 -4.70 -11.99
N PHE A 216 6.51 -4.68 -12.87
CA PHE A 216 7.89 -4.33 -12.51
C PHE A 216 7.99 -2.85 -12.11
N SER A 217 7.42 -1.96 -12.93
CA SER A 217 7.40 -0.53 -12.69
C SER A 217 6.19 0.08 -13.40
N LEU A 218 5.58 1.06 -12.74
CA LEU A 218 4.54 1.88 -13.34
C LEU A 218 5.12 3.15 -14.00
N LYS A 219 6.41 3.42 -13.78
CA LYS A 219 7.13 4.56 -14.35
C LYS A 219 7.94 4.16 -15.58
N HIS A 220 8.77 3.13 -15.45
CA HIS A 220 9.66 2.67 -16.50
C HIS A 220 9.06 1.50 -17.25
N ASN A 221 9.14 1.51 -18.58
CA ASN A 221 8.82 0.34 -19.38
C ASN A 221 10.08 -0.54 -19.50
N PRO A 222 10.06 -1.78 -18.99
CA PRO A 222 11.20 -2.68 -19.11
C PRO A 222 11.48 -3.16 -20.54
N GLU A 223 10.55 -3.00 -21.48
CA GLU A 223 10.73 -3.31 -22.91
C GLU A 223 11.41 -2.18 -23.70
N GLY A 224 11.71 -1.05 -23.04
CA GLY A 224 12.50 0.05 -23.57
C GLY A 224 11.77 1.40 -23.60
N ASP A 225 12.56 2.46 -23.73
CA ASP A 225 12.06 3.84 -23.78
C ASP A 225 11.18 4.07 -25.03
N GLY A 226 9.89 4.32 -24.83
CA GLY A 226 8.93 4.68 -25.89
C GLY A 226 7.86 3.64 -26.19
N GLN A 227 7.89 2.44 -25.59
CA GLN A 227 6.78 1.50 -25.67
C GLN A 227 5.73 1.78 -24.58
N LEU A 228 4.46 1.54 -24.89
CA LEU A 228 3.35 1.72 -23.95
C LEU A 228 3.50 0.71 -22.81
N ASN A 229 3.40 1.15 -21.56
CA ASN A 229 3.42 0.24 -20.41
C ASN A 229 2.16 -0.64 -20.44
N ARG A 230 2.35 -1.96 -20.56
CA ARG A 230 1.28 -2.93 -20.82
C ARG A 230 0.27 -2.99 -19.69
N THR A 231 0.69 -2.72 -18.45
CA THR A 231 -0.20 -2.58 -17.30
C THR A 231 -1.32 -1.58 -17.62
N PHE A 232 -0.98 -0.41 -18.16
CA PHE A 232 -1.97 0.61 -18.49
C PHE A 232 -2.67 0.36 -19.83
N SER A 233 -1.93 -0.01 -20.87
CA SER A 233 -2.45 -0.08 -22.23
C SER A 233 -3.27 -1.33 -22.54
N GLU A 234 -2.96 -2.47 -21.94
CA GLU A 234 -3.58 -3.77 -22.29
C GLU A 234 -4.26 -4.47 -21.11
N ILE A 235 -3.70 -4.35 -19.90
CA ILE A 235 -4.23 -5.05 -18.72
C ILE A 235 -5.34 -4.25 -18.06
N LEU A 236 -5.15 -2.94 -17.84
CA LEU A 236 -6.16 -2.08 -17.20
C LEU A 236 -7.20 -1.53 -18.19
N CYS A 237 -6.86 -1.46 -19.48
CA CYS A 237 -7.77 -1.06 -20.55
C CYS A 237 -8.26 -2.26 -21.36
N ASP A 238 -9.47 -2.18 -21.92
CA ASP A 238 -9.97 -3.14 -22.89
C ASP A 238 -9.48 -2.85 -24.32
N SER A 239 -9.91 -3.68 -25.28
CA SER A 239 -9.52 -3.53 -26.70
C SER A 239 -10.01 -2.23 -27.35
N ASN A 240 -10.99 -1.55 -26.75
CA ASN A 240 -11.48 -0.24 -27.22
C ASN A 240 -10.71 0.92 -26.56
N GLY A 241 -9.87 0.61 -25.57
CA GLY A 241 -9.14 1.58 -24.78
C GLY A 241 -9.91 2.11 -23.57
N ASP A 242 -11.04 1.50 -23.22
CA ASP A 242 -11.83 1.88 -22.04
C ASP A 242 -11.29 1.17 -20.79
N ALA A 243 -11.34 1.84 -19.63
CA ALA A 243 -10.90 1.24 -18.37
C ALA A 243 -11.77 0.02 -18.00
N ARG A 244 -11.12 -1.11 -17.68
CA ARG A 244 -11.79 -2.35 -17.20
C ARG A 244 -12.25 -2.26 -15.75
N VAL A 245 -11.73 -1.29 -15.02
CA VAL A 245 -11.93 -1.11 -13.58
C VAL A 245 -12.53 0.25 -13.29
N HIS A 246 -13.14 0.37 -12.12
CA HIS A 246 -13.74 1.61 -11.62
C HIS A 246 -12.84 2.31 -10.58
N LEU A 247 -11.82 1.61 -10.08
CA LEU A 247 -10.85 2.07 -9.10
C LEU A 247 -9.58 1.23 -9.16
N ILE A 248 -8.44 1.84 -8.79
CA ILE A 248 -7.17 1.16 -8.62
C ILE A 248 -6.74 1.27 -7.15
N VAL A 249 -6.45 0.15 -6.52
CA VAL A 249 -5.65 0.09 -5.29
C VAL A 249 -4.20 -0.15 -5.70
N ASN A 250 -3.34 0.84 -5.49
CA ASN A 250 -1.93 0.74 -5.77
C ASN A 250 -1.17 0.48 -4.47
N THR A 251 -0.38 -0.58 -4.44
CA THR A 251 0.49 -0.92 -3.30
C THR A 251 1.98 -0.69 -3.59
N MET A 252 2.30 -0.21 -4.80
CA MET A 252 3.66 0.12 -5.20
C MET A 252 4.03 1.51 -4.66
N GLY A 253 5.25 1.63 -4.13
CA GLY A 253 5.81 2.91 -3.70
C GLY A 253 6.33 3.73 -4.88
N MET A 254 6.84 4.92 -4.57
CA MET A 254 7.37 5.92 -5.50
C MET A 254 6.30 6.53 -6.41
N SER A 255 6.65 7.64 -7.04
CA SER A 255 5.84 8.28 -8.08
C SER A 255 5.95 7.53 -9.42
N MET A 256 4.85 7.50 -10.17
CA MET A 256 4.75 7.00 -11.54
C MET A 256 5.20 8.04 -12.56
N THR A 257 5.17 9.31 -12.19
CA THR A 257 5.38 10.44 -13.09
C THR A 257 6.77 11.06 -12.93
N ASP A 258 7.15 11.89 -13.90
CA ASP A 258 8.33 12.74 -13.77
C ASP A 258 7.95 14.06 -13.09
N LEU A 259 8.74 14.43 -12.08
CA LEU A 259 8.57 15.66 -11.33
C LEU A 259 9.45 16.75 -11.92
N HIS A 260 8.84 17.80 -12.45
CA HIS A 260 9.58 18.97 -12.89
C HIS A 260 10.02 19.81 -11.69
N GLN A 261 11.31 20.16 -11.64
CA GLN A 261 11.89 20.90 -10.51
C GLN A 261 11.91 22.43 -10.72
N ASP A 262 11.73 22.90 -11.95
CA ASP A 262 11.71 24.33 -12.26
C ASP A 262 10.30 24.91 -12.17
N GLY A 263 10.03 25.68 -11.10
CA GLY A 263 8.75 26.35 -10.88
C GLY A 263 7.79 25.53 -10.01
N ALA A 264 6.49 25.56 -10.33
CA ALA A 264 5.52 24.76 -9.60
C ALA A 264 5.66 23.28 -10.00
N THR A 265 5.82 22.41 -9.02
CA THR A 265 6.02 20.96 -9.23
C THR A 265 4.71 20.31 -9.65
N PHE A 266 4.62 19.96 -10.93
CA PHE A 266 3.51 19.19 -11.49
C PHE A 266 4.01 17.86 -12.04
N ALA A 267 3.16 16.84 -11.97
CA ALA A 267 3.39 15.57 -12.65
C ALA A 267 3.37 15.77 -14.18
N THR A 268 4.33 15.15 -14.87
CA THR A 268 4.46 15.21 -16.33
C THR A 268 4.84 13.84 -16.90
N GLY A 269 4.70 13.71 -18.23
CA GLY A 269 5.11 12.52 -18.98
C GLY A 269 3.93 11.65 -19.45
N PRO A 270 4.22 10.62 -20.26
CA PRO A 270 3.20 9.73 -20.85
C PRO A 270 2.29 9.05 -19.80
N GLN A 271 2.75 8.95 -18.56
CA GLN A 271 1.99 8.35 -17.47
C GLN A 271 0.78 9.21 -17.10
N VAL A 272 0.88 10.54 -17.18
CA VAL A 272 -0.26 11.45 -16.96
C VAL A 272 -1.33 11.20 -18.01
N ASP A 273 -0.96 11.02 -19.27
CA ASP A 273 -1.90 10.70 -20.35
C ASP A 273 -2.66 9.39 -20.09
N TYR A 274 -2.01 8.38 -19.48
CA TYR A 274 -2.69 7.14 -19.09
C TYR A 274 -3.64 7.34 -17.92
N LEU A 275 -3.26 8.15 -16.94
CA LEU A 275 -4.13 8.46 -15.80
C LEU A 275 -5.39 9.21 -16.27
N ASP A 276 -5.23 10.18 -17.16
CA ASP A 276 -6.33 10.92 -17.76
C ASP A 276 -7.22 10.02 -18.62
N LYS A 277 -6.62 9.09 -19.37
CA LYS A 277 -7.38 8.12 -20.18
C LYS A 277 -8.16 7.13 -19.31
N LEU A 278 -7.55 6.61 -18.25
CA LEU A 278 -8.22 5.69 -17.32
C LEU A 278 -9.35 6.41 -16.57
N ASN A 279 -9.09 7.62 -16.09
CA ASN A 279 -10.04 8.46 -15.36
C ASN A 279 -10.76 7.70 -14.23
N VAL A 280 -9.96 7.01 -13.40
CA VAL A 280 -10.41 6.28 -12.21
C VAL A 280 -9.65 6.75 -10.98
N PRO A 281 -10.27 6.74 -9.78
CA PRO A 281 -9.54 7.02 -8.55
C PRO A 281 -8.44 5.99 -8.30
N ILE A 282 -7.31 6.46 -7.79
CA ILE A 282 -6.19 5.62 -7.36
C ILE A 282 -6.01 5.79 -5.86
N ILE A 283 -6.15 4.70 -5.12
CA ILE A 283 -5.95 4.65 -3.67
C ILE A 283 -4.61 3.99 -3.37
N GLN A 284 -3.80 4.62 -2.51
CA GLN A 284 -2.54 4.05 -2.05
C GLN A 284 -2.75 3.16 -0.82
N GLY A 285 -2.51 1.85 -0.97
CA GLY A 285 -2.41 0.90 0.14
C GLY A 285 -0.95 0.71 0.54
N ILE A 286 -0.57 1.07 1.76
CA ILE A 286 0.85 1.21 2.11
C ILE A 286 1.41 -0.14 2.59
N PHE A 287 2.48 -0.62 1.96
CA PHE A 287 3.31 -1.70 2.47
C PHE A 287 4.43 -1.07 3.32
N SER A 288 4.34 -1.20 4.64
CA SER A 288 5.36 -0.68 5.55
C SER A 288 6.66 -1.48 5.41
N THR A 289 7.79 -0.79 5.43
CA THR A 289 9.12 -1.44 5.50
C THR A 289 9.55 -1.78 6.92
N GLY A 290 8.84 -1.25 7.92
CA GLY A 290 9.04 -1.52 9.35
C GLY A 290 8.14 -2.62 9.91
N LYS A 291 8.39 -2.97 11.18
CA LYS A 291 7.59 -3.94 11.94
C LYS A 291 6.26 -3.34 12.41
N GLU A 292 5.30 -4.20 12.69
CA GLU A 292 4.00 -3.77 13.20
C GLU A 292 4.12 -3.11 14.58
N THR A 293 4.93 -3.68 15.46
CA THR A 293 5.17 -3.16 16.81
C THR A 293 5.76 -1.75 16.79
N ASP A 294 6.73 -1.50 15.91
CA ASP A 294 7.38 -0.19 15.79
C ASP A 294 6.37 0.88 15.35
N TRP A 295 5.41 0.51 14.50
CA TRP A 295 4.33 1.40 14.07
C TRP A 295 3.27 1.62 15.15
N GLU A 296 2.87 0.58 15.90
CA GLU A 296 1.88 0.71 16.99
C GLU A 296 2.39 1.56 18.16
N GLU A 297 3.68 1.48 18.48
CA GLU A 297 4.32 2.25 19.56
C GLU A 297 4.71 3.68 19.13
N SER A 298 4.79 3.93 17.83
CA SER A 298 5.20 5.22 17.27
C SER A 298 4.08 6.27 17.32
N SER A 299 4.39 7.45 17.87
CA SER A 299 3.50 8.61 17.80
C SER A 299 3.44 9.24 16.39
N LEU A 300 4.38 8.90 15.50
CA LEU A 300 4.42 9.37 14.12
C LEU A 300 3.73 8.39 13.15
N GLY A 301 3.51 7.14 13.57
CA GLY A 301 3.10 6.07 12.69
C GLY A 301 4.25 5.63 11.78
N LEU A 302 4.19 5.97 10.49
CA LEU A 302 5.14 5.50 9.48
C LEU A 302 6.55 6.09 9.66
N GLY A 303 7.57 5.30 9.32
CA GLY A 303 8.95 5.76 9.26
C GLY A 303 9.19 6.81 8.16
N PRO A 304 10.30 7.56 8.21
CA PRO A 304 10.60 8.60 7.22
C PRO A 304 10.69 8.08 5.77
N ILE A 305 11.24 6.88 5.57
CA ILE A 305 11.37 6.25 4.25
C ILE A 305 9.99 5.93 3.67
N ASP A 306 9.14 5.26 4.45
CA ASP A 306 7.77 4.93 4.02
C ASP A 306 6.93 6.18 3.79
N THR A 307 7.12 7.21 4.61
CA THR A 307 6.44 8.50 4.41
C THR A 307 6.86 9.15 3.09
N ALA A 308 8.14 9.15 2.75
CA ALA A 308 8.60 9.68 1.47
C ALA A 308 8.10 8.85 0.28
N MET A 309 8.28 7.52 0.34
CA MET A 309 8.05 6.61 -0.79
C MET A 309 6.57 6.27 -1.00
N SER A 310 5.77 6.21 0.07
CA SER A 310 4.39 5.72 0.02
C SER A 310 3.35 6.78 0.34
N VAL A 311 3.75 8.00 0.72
CA VAL A 311 2.85 9.14 0.95
C VAL A 311 3.23 10.31 0.05
N ALA A 312 4.36 10.99 0.34
CA ALA A 312 4.69 12.25 -0.31
C ALA A 312 4.93 12.14 -1.83
N LEU A 313 5.69 11.14 -2.29
CA LEU A 313 5.91 10.95 -3.73
C LEU A 313 4.63 10.53 -4.48
N PRO A 314 3.83 9.56 -3.98
CA PRO A 314 2.54 9.23 -4.59
C PRO A 314 1.51 10.36 -4.64
N GLU A 315 1.55 11.33 -3.71
CA GLU A 315 0.66 12.51 -3.76
C GLU A 315 0.85 13.35 -5.03
N PHE A 316 2.07 13.41 -5.58
CA PHE A 316 2.32 14.09 -6.85
C PHE A 316 1.62 13.43 -8.04
N ASP A 317 1.35 12.12 -7.97
CA ASP A 317 0.55 11.42 -8.99
C ASP A 317 -0.97 11.59 -8.77
N GLY A 318 -1.40 12.34 -7.74
CA GLY A 318 -2.81 12.49 -7.38
C GLY A 318 -3.41 11.27 -6.69
N ARG A 319 -2.59 10.37 -6.12
CA ARG A 319 -3.11 9.21 -5.38
C ARG A 319 -3.75 9.63 -4.06
N ILE A 320 -4.85 8.97 -3.73
CA ILE A 320 -5.55 9.12 -2.45
C ILE A 320 -4.83 8.26 -1.41
N ILE A 321 -4.13 8.90 -0.47
CA ILE A 321 -3.38 8.21 0.58
C ILE A 321 -4.34 7.62 1.62
N THR A 322 -4.08 6.39 2.05
CA THR A 322 -4.89 5.72 3.08
C THR A 322 -4.06 5.25 4.27
N VAL A 323 -3.88 3.94 4.46
CA VAL A 323 -3.30 3.34 5.67
C VAL A 323 -2.28 2.26 5.32
N PRO A 324 -1.32 1.98 6.23
CA PRO A 324 -0.52 0.76 6.14
C PRO A 324 -1.41 -0.47 6.26
N ILE A 325 -1.26 -1.39 5.29
CA ILE A 325 -2.00 -2.65 5.22
C ILE A 325 -1.13 -3.87 5.46
N SER A 326 0.20 -3.70 5.47
CA SER A 326 1.14 -4.74 5.84
C SER A 326 2.39 -4.21 6.52
N PHE A 327 3.00 -5.08 7.30
CA PHE A 327 4.25 -4.84 8.02
C PHE A 327 5.24 -5.95 7.76
N LYS A 328 6.54 -5.61 7.88
CA LYS A 328 7.63 -6.53 7.65
C LYS A 328 7.90 -7.33 8.93
N GLU A 329 7.77 -8.64 8.85
CA GLU A 329 7.95 -9.55 9.98
C GLU A 329 8.96 -10.65 9.65
N GLU A 330 9.73 -11.02 10.66
CA GLU A 330 10.61 -12.19 10.59
C GLU A 330 9.77 -13.46 10.71
N VAL A 331 9.81 -14.29 9.69
CA VAL A 331 9.15 -15.60 9.70
C VAL A 331 10.19 -16.69 9.84
N SER A 332 10.00 -17.57 10.82
CA SER A 332 10.87 -18.73 10.94
C SER A 332 10.69 -19.64 9.72
N SER A 333 11.81 -20.16 9.22
CA SER A 333 11.83 -21.25 8.22
C SER A 333 10.99 -22.46 8.68
N GLU A 334 10.77 -22.62 9.99
CA GLU A 334 9.90 -23.65 10.58
C GLU A 334 8.42 -23.56 10.18
N SER A 335 7.93 -22.42 9.66
CA SER A 335 6.55 -22.29 9.17
C SER A 335 6.21 -23.16 7.95
N ASN A 336 7.23 -23.79 7.32
CA ASN A 336 7.10 -24.83 6.29
C ASN A 336 7.46 -26.25 6.78
N GLY A 337 7.58 -26.46 8.10
CA GLY A 337 7.99 -27.74 8.69
C GLY A 337 9.52 -27.88 8.75
N ARG A 338 10.00 -28.57 9.79
CA ARG A 338 11.41 -28.68 10.25
C ARG A 338 12.44 -29.35 9.31
N HIS A 339 12.28 -29.27 7.99
CA HIS A 339 13.17 -29.90 7.00
C HIS A 339 13.44 -28.99 5.78
N GLY A 340 13.53 -27.67 5.98
CA GLY A 340 13.92 -26.75 4.91
C GLY A 340 15.37 -26.99 4.48
N LYS A 341 15.65 -26.92 3.17
CA LYS A 341 17.03 -27.02 2.62
C LYS A 341 17.83 -25.73 2.73
N MET A 342 17.20 -24.68 3.28
CA MET A 342 17.82 -23.38 3.48
C MET A 342 17.81 -22.98 4.95
N ASP A 343 19.00 -22.63 5.45
CA ASP A 343 19.17 -21.96 6.73
C ASP A 343 19.26 -20.44 6.49
N ALA A 344 18.19 -19.70 6.82
CA ALA A 344 18.10 -18.25 6.65
C ALA A 344 17.06 -17.59 7.56
N ARG A 345 17.28 -16.31 7.89
CA ARG A 345 16.29 -15.43 8.52
C ARG A 345 15.43 -14.76 7.45
N LEU A 346 14.22 -15.27 7.25
CA LEU A 346 13.30 -14.79 6.21
C LEU A 346 12.43 -13.65 6.71
N GLN A 347 12.23 -12.65 5.86
CA GLN A 347 11.34 -11.51 6.12
C GLN A 347 10.16 -11.55 5.15
N ARG A 348 8.94 -11.36 5.65
CA ARG A 348 7.71 -11.30 4.83
C ARG A 348 6.88 -10.07 5.17
N ASN A 349 6.09 -9.63 4.20
CA ASN A 349 5.06 -8.62 4.46
C ASN A 349 3.79 -9.35 4.87
N LEU A 350 3.39 -9.18 6.13
CA LEU A 350 2.18 -9.81 6.67
C LEU A 350 1.03 -8.79 6.68
N PRO A 351 -0.21 -9.20 6.32
CA PRO A 351 -1.35 -8.31 6.34
C PRO A 351 -1.76 -7.93 7.76
N ARG A 352 -2.16 -6.67 7.96
CA ARG A 352 -2.85 -6.21 9.16
C ARG A 352 -4.37 -6.24 8.93
N PRO A 353 -5.13 -7.17 9.53
CA PRO A 353 -6.51 -7.48 9.11
C PRO A 353 -7.50 -6.31 9.14
N ASP A 354 -7.49 -5.50 10.20
CA ASP A 354 -8.39 -4.33 10.33
C ASP A 354 -8.12 -3.27 9.25
N ARG A 355 -6.84 -3.12 8.86
CA ARG A 355 -6.42 -2.18 7.82
C ARG A 355 -6.76 -2.66 6.41
N ILE A 356 -6.63 -3.97 6.17
CA ILE A 356 -7.12 -4.62 4.94
C ILE A 356 -8.63 -4.42 4.79
N ASP A 357 -9.42 -4.66 5.85
CA ASP A 357 -10.86 -4.45 5.82
C ASP A 357 -11.22 -2.99 5.54
N PHE A 358 -10.58 -2.05 6.23
CA PHE A 358 -10.78 -0.62 6.02
C PHE A 358 -10.53 -0.22 4.57
N LEU A 359 -9.37 -0.59 4.02
CA LEU A 359 -9.00 -0.27 2.65
C LEU A 359 -9.96 -0.90 1.63
N ALA A 360 -10.33 -2.16 1.83
CA ALA A 360 -11.24 -2.86 0.94
C ALA A 360 -12.64 -2.21 0.93
N ARG A 361 -13.19 -1.90 2.11
CA ARG A 361 -14.48 -1.22 2.23
C ARG A 361 -14.46 0.16 1.58
N LEU A 362 -13.39 0.93 1.80
CA LEU A 362 -13.20 2.23 1.17
C LEU A 362 -13.14 2.11 -0.35
N SER A 363 -12.35 1.16 -0.87
CA SER A 363 -12.17 0.90 -2.30
C SER A 363 -13.48 0.53 -2.99
N VAL A 364 -14.28 -0.36 -2.40
CA VAL A 364 -15.59 -0.73 -2.95
C VAL A 364 -16.56 0.46 -2.97
N LYS A 365 -16.54 1.31 -1.94
CA LYS A 365 -17.38 2.52 -1.90
C LYS A 365 -17.01 3.53 -2.98
N TRP A 366 -15.72 3.79 -3.18
CA TRP A 366 -15.24 4.66 -4.25
C TRP A 366 -15.56 4.10 -5.64
N ALA A 367 -15.30 2.81 -5.88
CA ALA A 367 -15.65 2.15 -7.14
C ALA A 367 -17.16 2.20 -7.42
N ALA A 368 -17.99 2.04 -6.39
CA ALA A 368 -19.45 2.12 -6.52
C ALA A 368 -19.96 3.53 -6.91
N LEU A 369 -19.22 4.61 -6.62
CA LEU A 369 -19.60 5.96 -7.03
C LEU A 369 -19.64 6.13 -8.55
N ARG A 370 -18.82 5.37 -9.29
CA ARG A 370 -18.80 5.36 -10.76
C ARG A 370 -20.06 4.71 -11.34
N LEU A 371 -20.59 3.69 -10.67
CA LEU A 371 -21.76 2.92 -11.10
C LEU A 371 -23.09 3.56 -10.69
N LYS A 372 -23.10 4.28 -9.56
CA LYS A 372 -24.34 4.84 -9.02
C LYS A 372 -24.86 6.01 -9.88
N PRO A 373 -26.15 6.04 -10.27
CA PRO A 373 -26.74 7.21 -10.93
C PRO A 373 -26.64 8.47 -10.06
N ASN A 374 -26.42 9.63 -10.68
CA ASN A 374 -26.30 10.91 -9.95
C ASN A 374 -27.53 11.22 -9.09
N SER A 375 -28.73 10.89 -9.57
CA SER A 375 -29.99 11.10 -8.84
C SER A 375 -30.07 10.33 -7.51
N GLU A 376 -29.33 9.22 -7.37
CA GLU A 376 -29.32 8.39 -6.16
C GLU A 376 -28.12 8.67 -5.24
N LYS A 377 -27.14 9.45 -5.69
CA LYS A 377 -25.96 9.79 -4.87
C LYS A 377 -26.38 10.70 -3.72
N ARG A 378 -25.94 10.33 -2.52
CA ARG A 378 -26.16 11.12 -1.30
C ARG A 378 -24.85 11.81 -0.91
N ILE A 379 -24.88 13.12 -0.75
CA ILE A 379 -23.69 13.96 -0.54
C ILE A 379 -23.84 14.72 0.77
N ALA A 380 -22.80 14.72 1.60
CA ALA A 380 -22.70 15.59 2.77
C ALA A 380 -21.65 16.67 2.51
N ILE A 381 -22.03 17.93 2.63
CA ILE A 381 -21.15 19.10 2.60
C ILE A 381 -21.00 19.58 4.04
N ILE A 382 -19.80 19.42 4.61
CA ILE A 382 -19.54 19.78 6.02
C ILE A 382 -18.77 21.09 6.08
N LEU A 383 -19.38 22.09 6.71
CA LEU A 383 -18.82 23.42 6.88
C LEU A 383 -17.95 23.47 8.14
N SER A 384 -16.72 23.94 7.99
CA SER A 384 -15.85 24.25 9.12
C SER A 384 -16.53 25.27 10.04
N ASN A 385 -16.50 24.99 11.34
CA ASN A 385 -17.10 25.87 12.34
C ASN A 385 -16.15 26.06 13.52
N TYR A 386 -15.03 26.76 13.28
CA TYR A 386 -14.05 27.07 14.30
C TYR A 386 -13.60 28.55 14.24
N PRO A 387 -13.72 29.31 15.33
CA PRO A 387 -14.47 29.02 16.57
C PRO A 387 -15.97 28.79 16.30
N THR A 388 -16.69 28.09 17.20
CA THR A 388 -18.09 27.65 17.02
C THR A 388 -19.16 28.75 17.07
N LYS A 389 -18.77 30.00 16.80
CA LYS A 389 -19.68 31.15 16.83
C LYS A 389 -20.53 31.20 15.57
N ASP A 390 -21.79 31.61 15.72
CA ASP A 390 -22.71 31.75 14.58
C ASP A 390 -22.13 32.66 13.48
N ALA A 391 -21.42 33.73 13.87
CA ALA A 391 -20.73 34.66 12.96
C ALA A 391 -19.54 34.05 12.19
N ARG A 392 -19.18 32.79 12.44
CA ARG A 392 -18.02 32.09 11.87
C ARG A 392 -18.42 30.78 11.16
N VAL A 393 -19.71 30.53 10.95
CA VAL A 393 -20.19 29.38 10.18
C VAL A 393 -19.54 29.37 8.80
N GLY A 394 -18.86 28.27 8.46
CA GLY A 394 -18.19 28.11 7.17
C GLY A 394 -16.91 28.95 7.02
N ASN A 395 -16.26 29.38 8.11
CA ASN A 395 -15.04 30.16 8.03
C ASN A 395 -13.92 29.43 7.26
N ALA A 396 -13.51 29.99 6.13
CA ALA A 396 -12.41 29.50 5.29
C ALA A 396 -11.58 30.69 4.79
N VAL A 397 -10.25 30.53 4.79
CA VAL A 397 -9.34 31.62 4.41
C VAL A 397 -9.42 31.84 2.89
N GLY A 398 -9.80 33.05 2.49
CA GLY A 398 -9.82 33.46 1.07
C GLY A 398 -10.98 32.89 0.25
N LEU A 399 -12.00 32.28 0.88
CA LEU A 399 -13.14 31.68 0.21
C LEU A 399 -14.46 32.21 0.82
N ASP A 400 -15.37 32.64 -0.04
CA ASP A 400 -16.77 32.87 0.34
C ASP A 400 -17.49 31.51 0.38
N THR A 401 -17.41 30.84 1.53
CA THR A 401 -17.93 29.48 1.69
C THR A 401 -19.44 29.40 1.45
N PRO A 402 -20.30 30.26 2.03
CA PRO A 402 -21.73 30.19 1.78
C PRO A 402 -22.09 30.37 0.30
N ALA A 403 -21.52 31.37 -0.38
CA ALA A 403 -21.76 31.55 -1.81
C ALA A 403 -21.25 30.35 -2.64
N SER A 404 -20.09 29.79 -2.28
CA SER A 404 -19.53 28.61 -2.95
C SER A 404 -20.41 27.37 -2.80
N VAL A 405 -21.02 27.16 -1.63
CA VAL A 405 -21.98 26.07 -1.40
C VAL A 405 -23.20 26.22 -2.29
N ILE A 406 -23.76 27.43 -2.42
CA ILE A 406 -24.89 27.69 -3.34
C ILE A 406 -24.51 27.38 -4.78
N ASN A 407 -23.30 27.75 -5.22
CA ASN A 407 -22.81 27.42 -6.55
C ASN A 407 -22.69 25.90 -6.76
N ILE A 408 -22.16 25.17 -5.78
CA ILE A 408 -22.05 23.70 -5.81
C ILE A 408 -23.44 23.06 -5.86
N LEU A 409 -24.39 23.49 -5.04
CA LEU A 409 -25.75 22.95 -5.01
C LEU A 409 -26.48 23.12 -6.35
N ASN A 410 -26.33 24.29 -6.98
CA ASN A 410 -26.89 24.56 -8.30
C ASN A 410 -26.19 23.72 -9.39
N ALA A 411 -24.86 23.57 -9.34
CA ALA A 411 -24.13 22.71 -10.27
C ALA A 411 -24.55 21.24 -10.14
N LEU A 412 -24.65 20.71 -8.92
CA LEU A 412 -25.14 19.36 -8.65
C LEU A 412 -26.56 19.15 -9.20
N LYS A 413 -27.47 20.11 -8.97
CA LYS A 413 -28.83 20.03 -9.52
C LYS A 413 -28.84 19.98 -11.04
N ASN A 414 -28.01 20.80 -11.69
CA ASN A 414 -27.88 20.84 -13.15
C ASN A 414 -27.30 19.53 -13.73
N ASP A 415 -26.41 18.86 -12.99
CA ASP A 415 -25.79 17.58 -13.36
C ASP A 415 -26.66 16.35 -12.98
N GLY A 416 -27.94 16.58 -12.61
CA GLY A 416 -28.93 15.53 -12.39
C GLY A 416 -28.89 14.89 -11.00
N TYR A 417 -28.19 15.49 -10.03
CA TYR A 417 -28.30 15.08 -8.63
C TYR A 417 -29.64 15.52 -8.04
N HIS A 418 -30.16 14.75 -7.09
CA HIS A 418 -31.41 15.10 -6.41
C HIS A 418 -31.17 16.14 -5.31
N VAL A 419 -31.29 17.42 -5.70
CA VAL A 419 -31.17 18.57 -4.79
C VAL A 419 -32.48 19.38 -4.79
N THR A 420 -33.08 19.55 -3.62
CA THR A 420 -34.31 20.32 -3.43
C THR A 420 -34.07 21.57 -2.57
N ASP A 421 -35.01 22.52 -2.60
CA ASP A 421 -35.08 23.65 -1.66
C ASP A 421 -33.78 24.47 -1.45
N ILE A 422 -32.95 24.58 -2.49
CA ILE A 422 -31.68 25.32 -2.50
C ILE A 422 -31.95 26.78 -2.04
N PRO A 423 -31.21 27.29 -1.03
CA PRO A 423 -31.33 28.69 -0.62
C PRO A 423 -30.97 29.67 -1.76
N VAL A 424 -31.57 30.86 -1.75
CA VAL A 424 -31.39 31.86 -2.81
C VAL A 424 -29.98 32.41 -2.87
N ASP A 425 -29.32 32.51 -1.71
CA ASP A 425 -27.96 33.01 -1.55
C ASP A 425 -27.28 32.43 -0.29
N GLY A 426 -26.03 32.84 -0.07
CA GLY A 426 -25.22 32.41 1.06
C GLY A 426 -25.76 32.89 2.41
N ASP A 427 -26.40 34.06 2.46
CA ASP A 427 -26.97 34.60 3.70
C ASP A 427 -28.18 33.77 4.14
N GLU A 428 -29.07 33.42 3.20
CA GLU A 428 -30.19 32.53 3.51
C GLU A 428 -29.72 31.14 3.95
N LEU A 429 -28.65 30.60 3.34
CA LEU A 429 -28.06 29.33 3.75
C LEU A 429 -27.63 29.37 5.23
N VAL A 430 -26.88 30.39 5.62
CA VAL A 430 -26.37 30.52 7.00
C VAL A 430 -27.52 30.72 7.98
N HIS A 431 -28.48 31.60 7.66
CA HIS A 431 -29.65 31.81 8.51
C HIS A 431 -30.46 30.53 8.72
N ARG A 432 -30.73 29.76 7.66
CA ARG A 432 -31.47 28.48 7.77
C ARG A 432 -30.75 27.45 8.63
N ILE A 433 -29.42 27.42 8.62
CA ILE A 433 -28.64 26.54 9.50
C ILE A 433 -28.79 26.99 10.96
N ILE A 434 -28.59 28.28 11.25
CA ILE A 434 -28.69 28.84 12.61
C ILE A 434 -30.10 28.67 13.18
N GLU A 435 -31.15 28.87 12.39
CA GLU A 435 -32.55 28.69 12.80
C GLU A 435 -32.88 27.25 13.18
N ARG A 436 -32.22 26.26 12.59
CA ARG A 436 -32.53 24.84 12.83
C ARG A 436 -31.67 24.17 13.88
N CYS A 437 -30.40 24.54 14.02
CA CYS A 437 -29.48 24.18 15.11
C CYS A 437 -28.08 24.66 14.70
N SER A 438 -27.43 25.49 15.53
CA SER A 438 -26.00 25.79 15.41
C SER A 438 -25.21 25.09 16.52
N ASN A 439 -23.88 25.24 16.47
CA ASN A 439 -22.99 24.75 17.52
C ASN A 439 -22.63 25.84 18.55
N ASP A 440 -23.25 27.03 18.47
CA ASP A 440 -22.99 28.15 19.40
C ASP A 440 -23.86 28.03 20.65
N THR A 441 -23.30 27.51 21.74
CA THR A 441 -24.03 27.27 22.99
C THR A 441 -24.56 28.53 23.66
N ASP A 442 -24.04 29.72 23.32
CA ASP A 442 -24.53 30.99 23.87
C ASP A 442 -25.89 31.39 23.28
N THR A 443 -26.18 30.99 22.04
CA THR A 443 -27.41 31.34 21.30
C THR A 443 -28.33 30.14 21.10
N LEU A 444 -27.82 28.91 21.26
CA LEU A 444 -28.56 27.68 21.03
C LEU A 444 -29.65 27.45 22.08
N THR A 445 -30.88 27.28 21.60
CA THR A 445 -32.06 26.98 22.42
C THR A 445 -32.45 25.50 22.38
N GLU A 446 -33.18 25.02 23.39
CA GLU A 446 -33.74 23.66 23.40
C GLU A 446 -34.66 23.40 22.19
N GLU A 447 -35.39 24.42 21.75
CA GLU A 447 -36.25 24.33 20.56
C GLU A 447 -35.43 24.12 19.29
N GLN A 448 -34.34 24.87 19.11
CA GLN A 448 -33.42 24.65 17.99
C GLN A 448 -32.80 23.25 18.04
N LEU A 449 -32.33 22.78 19.20
CA LEU A 449 -31.84 21.40 19.32
C LEU A 449 -32.90 20.36 18.89
N ARG A 450 -34.18 20.60 19.18
CA ARG A 450 -35.28 19.73 18.76
C ARG A 450 -35.61 19.83 17.26
N LEU A 451 -35.29 20.97 16.63
CA LEU A 451 -35.48 21.21 15.20
C LEU A 451 -34.29 20.77 14.34
N ALA A 452 -33.25 20.22 14.96
CA ALA A 452 -32.09 19.69 14.25
C ALA A 452 -32.52 18.63 13.23
N VAL A 453 -31.84 18.64 12.07
CA VAL A 453 -32.20 17.76 10.95
C VAL A 453 -31.86 16.31 11.21
N GLY A 454 -30.84 16.03 12.04
CA GLY A 454 -30.48 14.68 12.43
C GLY A 454 -30.54 14.49 13.94
N HIS A 455 -30.99 13.30 14.37
CA HIS A 455 -30.96 12.86 15.76
C HIS A 455 -30.39 11.45 15.84
N VAL A 456 -29.33 11.27 16.62
CA VAL A 456 -28.78 9.96 16.94
C VAL A 456 -29.26 9.55 18.33
N SER A 457 -30.08 8.51 18.41
CA SER A 457 -30.57 8.01 19.71
C SER A 457 -29.42 7.48 20.57
N ALA A 458 -29.54 7.56 21.89
CA ALA A 458 -28.58 7.00 22.83
C ALA A 458 -28.27 5.53 22.53
N LYS A 459 -29.31 4.74 22.24
CA LYS A 459 -29.17 3.33 21.84
C LYS A 459 -28.30 3.16 20.60
N GLN A 460 -28.58 3.93 19.54
CA GLN A 460 -27.83 3.85 18.28
C GLN A 460 -26.37 4.28 18.47
N TYR A 461 -26.14 5.36 19.22
CA TYR A 461 -24.79 5.80 19.55
C TYR A 461 -24.05 4.72 20.34
N GLN A 462 -24.70 4.08 21.32
CA GLN A 462 -24.11 3.04 22.14
C GLN A 462 -23.75 1.79 21.32
N GLU A 463 -24.57 1.42 20.32
CA GLU A 463 -24.24 0.35 19.36
C GLU A 463 -22.97 0.68 18.56
N TRP A 464 -22.80 1.93 18.11
CA TRP A 464 -21.61 2.36 17.37
C TRP A 464 -20.37 2.48 18.27
N PHE A 465 -20.55 3.04 19.47
CA PHE A 465 -19.50 3.19 20.48
C PHE A 465 -18.93 1.83 20.89
N GLY A 466 -19.80 0.84 21.14
CA GLY A 466 -19.38 -0.51 21.52
C GLY A 466 -18.63 -1.27 20.41
N ALA A 467 -18.70 -0.82 19.16
CA ALA A 467 -17.93 -1.40 18.04
C ALA A 467 -16.53 -0.78 17.88
N MET A 468 -16.20 0.29 18.62
CA MET A 468 -14.88 0.92 18.58
C MET A 468 -13.85 0.11 19.38
N PRO A 469 -12.53 0.24 19.10
CA PRO A 469 -11.49 -0.38 19.93
C PRO A 469 -11.58 0.07 21.39
N GLN A 470 -11.28 -0.82 22.34
CA GLN A 470 -11.40 -0.54 23.79
C GLN A 470 -10.66 0.74 24.20
N LYS A 471 -9.43 0.93 23.71
CA LYS A 471 -8.64 2.15 23.98
C LYS A 471 -9.38 3.42 23.61
N VAL A 472 -10.08 3.45 22.47
CA VAL A 472 -10.87 4.60 22.03
C VAL A 472 -12.10 4.80 22.92
N GLN A 473 -12.76 3.72 23.34
CA GLN A 473 -13.88 3.79 24.27
C GLN A 473 -13.46 4.35 25.63
N ASP A 474 -12.32 3.92 26.15
CA ASP A 474 -11.76 4.39 27.42
C ASP A 474 -11.40 5.87 27.34
N GLU A 475 -10.67 6.28 26.29
CA GLU A 475 -10.28 7.69 26.06
C GLU A 475 -11.50 8.61 25.88
N LEU A 476 -12.52 8.17 25.15
CA LEU A 476 -13.76 8.94 24.97
C LEU A 476 -14.56 9.03 26.27
N THR A 477 -14.67 7.95 27.03
CA THR A 477 -15.39 7.95 28.33
C THR A 477 -14.66 8.81 29.36
N GLU A 478 -13.34 8.76 29.41
CA GLU A 478 -12.53 9.61 30.29
C GLU A 478 -12.70 11.09 29.96
N ALA A 479 -12.67 11.44 28.66
CA ALA A 479 -12.76 12.83 28.22
C ALA A 479 -14.18 13.41 28.26
N TRP A 480 -15.20 12.60 27.95
CA TRP A 480 -16.57 13.07 27.64
C TRP A 480 -17.66 12.43 28.51
N GLY A 481 -17.30 11.51 29.40
CA GLY A 481 -18.23 10.73 30.22
C GLY A 481 -18.91 9.61 29.45
N GLU A 482 -19.85 8.94 30.12
CA GLU A 482 -20.56 7.78 29.57
C GLU A 482 -21.36 8.12 28.31
N PRO A 483 -21.38 7.23 27.29
CA PRO A 483 -22.19 7.40 26.10
C PRO A 483 -23.68 7.59 26.44
N PRO A 484 -24.42 8.47 25.73
CA PRO A 484 -24.01 9.23 24.55
C PRO A 484 -23.33 10.59 24.87
N GLY A 485 -22.98 10.85 26.13
CA GLY A 485 -22.50 12.15 26.57
C GLY A 485 -23.63 13.18 26.77
N GLN A 486 -23.25 14.45 26.87
CA GLN A 486 -24.18 15.57 27.12
C GLN A 486 -24.13 16.67 26.05
N VAL A 487 -23.09 16.69 25.21
CA VAL A 487 -22.87 17.75 24.23
C VAL A 487 -23.94 17.67 23.13
N TYR A 488 -24.68 18.76 22.91
CA TYR A 488 -25.84 18.83 22.00
C TYR A 488 -26.91 17.76 22.23
N ARG A 489 -27.07 17.30 23.49
CA ARG A 489 -28.11 16.34 23.85
C ARG A 489 -29.47 17.03 23.97
N THR A 490 -30.47 16.43 23.36
CA THR A 490 -31.88 16.78 23.54
C THR A 490 -32.71 15.52 23.76
N GLY A 491 -33.34 15.44 24.94
CA GLY A 491 -33.95 14.20 25.42
C GLY A 491 -32.95 13.05 25.49
N ASP A 492 -33.26 11.97 24.75
CA ASP A 492 -32.40 10.77 24.66
C ASP A 492 -31.62 10.67 23.35
N SER A 493 -31.36 11.81 22.71
CA SER A 493 -30.68 11.88 21.41
C SER A 493 -29.62 12.98 21.35
N LEU A 494 -28.62 12.78 20.50
CA LEU A 494 -27.66 13.81 20.10
C LEU A 494 -28.15 14.49 18.83
N ALA A 495 -28.26 15.81 18.85
CA ALA A 495 -28.66 16.62 17.71
C ALA A 495 -27.50 16.81 16.71
N ILE A 496 -27.81 16.75 15.41
CA ILE A 496 -26.86 16.98 14.32
C ILE A 496 -27.27 18.23 13.55
N ALA A 497 -26.44 19.26 13.66
CA ALA A 497 -26.66 20.57 13.05
C ALA A 497 -26.49 20.55 11.52
N GLY A 498 -27.49 21.09 10.81
CA GLY A 498 -27.46 21.24 9.35
C GLY A 498 -28.83 21.42 8.71
N ILE A 499 -28.86 21.39 7.38
CA ILE A 499 -30.06 21.40 6.56
C ILE A 499 -30.08 20.21 5.60
N ASP A 500 -31.27 19.66 5.37
CA ASP A 500 -31.53 18.64 4.34
C ASP A 500 -32.08 19.30 3.08
N LEU A 501 -31.50 18.94 1.93
CA LEU A 501 -31.84 19.44 0.61
C LEU A 501 -32.06 18.27 -0.36
N GLY A 502 -32.78 17.23 0.09
CA GLY A 502 -33.09 16.04 -0.70
C GLY A 502 -32.06 14.93 -0.48
N ASN A 503 -31.18 14.67 -1.46
CA ASN A 503 -30.04 13.78 -1.27
C ASN A 503 -28.76 14.52 -0.86
N VAL A 504 -28.83 15.83 -0.61
CA VAL A 504 -27.68 16.63 -0.15
C VAL A 504 -27.94 17.13 1.27
N PHE A 505 -26.99 16.87 2.17
CA PHE A 505 -26.97 17.40 3.52
C PHE A 505 -25.89 18.48 3.63
N VAL A 506 -26.23 19.66 4.15
CA VAL A 506 -25.23 20.70 4.48
C VAL A 506 -25.18 20.83 6.00
N GLY A 507 -24.09 20.37 6.60
CA GLY A 507 -23.93 20.28 8.05
C GLY A 507 -22.81 21.14 8.59
N LEU A 508 -22.80 21.32 9.91
CA LEU A 508 -21.70 21.98 10.61
C LEU A 508 -20.76 20.95 11.22
N GLN A 509 -19.45 21.17 11.09
CA GLN A 509 -18.46 20.43 11.85
C GLN A 509 -18.70 20.67 13.35
N PRO A 510 -18.87 19.61 14.17
CA PRO A 510 -18.97 19.76 15.62
C PRO A 510 -17.72 20.44 16.23
N PRO A 511 -17.85 21.13 17.39
CA PRO A 511 -16.70 21.68 18.10
C PRO A 511 -15.65 20.61 18.37
N ARG A 512 -14.37 21.02 18.37
CA ARG A 512 -13.26 20.14 18.76
C ARG A 512 -13.32 19.69 20.23
N GLY A 513 -13.95 20.50 21.09
CA GLY A 513 -14.16 20.19 22.51
C GLY A 513 -13.54 21.15 23.53
N PHE A 514 -12.65 22.05 23.10
CA PHE A 514 -11.92 22.96 24.01
C PHE A 514 -12.81 23.91 24.83
N GLY A 515 -13.98 24.30 24.29
CA GLY A 515 -14.95 25.13 25.03
C GLY A 515 -15.68 24.40 26.16
N GLU A 516 -15.85 23.08 26.04
CA GLU A 516 -16.56 22.22 27.01
C GLU A 516 -15.63 21.78 28.16
N ASN A 517 -14.31 21.74 27.93
CA ASN A 517 -13.30 21.49 28.97
C ASN A 517 -12.12 22.48 28.86
N PRO A 518 -12.26 23.70 29.41
CA PRO A 518 -11.24 24.75 29.31
C PRO A 518 -9.90 24.39 29.96
N ILE A 519 -9.89 23.45 30.92
CA ILE A 519 -8.69 22.99 31.62
C ILE A 519 -7.84 22.11 30.68
N ALA A 520 -8.48 21.33 29.80
CA ALA A 520 -7.78 20.51 28.81
C ALA A 520 -6.94 21.35 27.83
N ILE A 521 -7.33 22.61 27.56
CA ILE A 521 -6.54 23.55 26.73
C ILE A 521 -5.13 23.75 27.27
N TYR A 522 -4.95 23.72 28.61
CA TYR A 522 -3.67 23.98 29.25
C TYR A 522 -2.82 22.72 29.49
N HIS A 523 -3.44 21.54 29.50
CA HIS A 523 -2.82 20.32 30.01
C HIS A 523 -2.88 19.12 29.05
N SER A 524 -3.66 19.19 27.98
CA SER A 524 -3.88 18.11 27.01
C SER A 524 -3.92 18.66 25.57
N PRO A 525 -2.75 19.06 25.01
CA PRO A 525 -2.64 19.65 23.67
C PRO A 525 -3.04 18.71 22.52
#